data_AF-A0A292YPJ6-F1
#
_entry.id   AF-A0A292YPJ6-F1
#
_cell.length_a   1.000
_cell.length_b   1.000
_cell.length_c   1.000
_cell.angle_alpha   90.00
_cell.angle_beta   90.00
_cell.angle_gamma   90.00
#
_symmetry.space_group_name_H-M   'P 1'
#
loop_
_entity.id
_entity.type
_entity.pdbx_description
1 polymer ?
#
loop_
_entity_poly.entity_id
_entity_poly.type
_entity_poly.pdbx_seq_one_letter_code
_entity_poly.pdbx_strand_id
1 'polypeptide(L)' 'MTEPPNNYLRKFPPAQLTESQVEELQKLEQELTEKAGSPILLMAFKAEN' A
#
# COMPACT_ATOMS: atom_id res chain seq x y z
N MET A 1 23.88 3.63 -17.36
CA MET A 1 22.80 2.62 -17.40
C MET A 1 21.77 3.05 -16.36
N THR A 2 20.63 3.56 -16.79
CA THR A 2 19.52 3.90 -15.88
C THR A 2 18.84 2.59 -15.48
N GLU A 3 18.79 2.29 -14.18
CA GLU A 3 18.08 1.12 -13.67
C GLU A 3 16.63 1.10 -14.17
N PRO A 4 16.04 -0.07 -14.50
CA PRO A 4 14.65 -0.14 -14.92
C PRO A 4 13.74 0.36 -13.78
N PRO A 5 12.68 1.13 -14.09
CA PRO A 5 11.86 1.87 -13.12
C PRO A 5 11.07 1.01 -12.11
N ASN A 6 11.21 -0.31 -12.14
CA ASN A 6 10.45 -1.27 -11.32
C ASN A 6 11.29 -2.00 -10.25
N ASN A 7 12.48 -1.49 -9.90
CA ASN A 7 13.33 -2.15 -8.89
C ASN A 7 12.66 -2.18 -7.49
N TYR A 8 11.76 -1.24 -7.19
CA TYR A 8 11.03 -1.20 -5.92
C TYR A 8 10.04 -2.36 -5.75
N LEU A 9 9.20 -2.65 -6.75
CA LEU A 9 8.22 -3.74 -6.69
C LEU A 9 8.85 -5.13 -6.64
N ARG A 10 10.10 -5.26 -7.12
CA ARG A 10 10.88 -6.49 -6.97
C ARG A 10 11.38 -6.69 -5.55
N LYS A 11 11.70 -5.60 -4.85
CA LYS A 11 12.17 -5.61 -3.45
C LYS A 11 11.03 -5.67 -2.44
N PHE A 12 9.85 -5.18 -2.84
CA PHE A 12 8.66 -5.11 -2.00
C PHE A 12 7.48 -5.69 -2.80
N PRO A 13 7.31 -7.02 -2.81
CA PRO A 13 6.16 -7.62 -3.46
C PRO A 13 4.87 -7.23 -2.71
N PRO A 14 3.71 -7.16 -3.39
CA PRO A 14 2.44 -6.89 -2.72
C PRO A 14 2.20 -7.84 -1.54
N ALA A 15 1.73 -7.28 -0.43
CA ALA A 15 1.30 -8.09 0.71
C ALA A 15 0.06 -8.90 0.30
N GLN A 16 0.05 -10.18 0.68
CA GLN A 16 -1.19 -10.95 0.67
C GLN A 16 -1.86 -10.68 2.01
N LEU A 17 -3.00 -10.01 1.96
CA LEU A 17 -3.76 -9.62 3.14
C LEU A 17 -4.94 -10.57 3.34
N THR A 18 -5.30 -10.77 4.59
CA THR A 18 -6.60 -11.39 4.94
C THR A 18 -7.73 -10.41 4.72
N GLU A 19 -8.97 -10.90 4.65
CA GLU A 19 -10.17 -10.04 4.54
C GLU A 19 -10.24 -9.01 5.69
N SER A 20 -9.95 -9.43 6.92
CA SER A 20 -9.92 -8.53 8.08
C SER A 20 -8.89 -7.40 7.95
N GLN A 21 -7.71 -7.70 7.40
CA GLN A 21 -6.66 -6.70 7.16
C GLN A 21 -7.03 -5.74 6.03
N VAL A 22 -7.76 -6.22 5.02
CA VAL A 22 -8.29 -5.37 3.95
C VAL A 22 -9.33 -4.39 4.51
N GLU A 23 -10.23 -4.85 5.38
CA GLU A 23 -11.22 -3.98 6.03
C GLU A 23 -10.56 -2.90 6.89
N GLU A 24 -9.52 -3.25 7.65
CA GLU A 24 -8.75 -2.28 8.44
C GLU A 24 -8.07 -1.22 7.56
N LEU A 25 -7.46 -1.63 6.44
CA LEU A 25 -6.87 -0.69 5.48
C LEU A 25 -7.90 0.24 4.86
N GLN A 26 -9.08 -0.27 4.48
CA GLN A 26 -10.14 0.55 3.90
C GLN A 26 -10.66 1.61 4.88
N LYS A 27 -10.79 1.25 6.17
CA LYS A 27 -11.13 2.23 7.22
C LYS A 27 -10.06 3.32 7.32
N LEU A 28 -8.79 2.94 7.29
CA LEU A 28 -7.69 3.88 7.36
C LEU A 28 -7.62 4.79 6.11
N GLU A 29 -7.86 4.24 4.92
CA GLU A 29 -7.98 5.02 3.67
C GLU A 29 -9.07 6.08 3.77
N GLN A 30 -10.23 5.71 4.31
CA GLN A 30 -11.35 6.64 4.50
C GLN A 30 -10.96 7.77 5.47
N GLU A 31 -10.42 7.43 6.63
CA GLU A 31 -10.01 8.43 7.63
C GLU A 31 -8.96 9.41 7.07
N LEU A 32 -8.00 8.90 6.30
CA LEU A 32 -6.97 9.74 5.69
C LEU A 32 -7.55 10.61 4.57
N THR A 33 -8.43 10.06 3.75
CA THR A 33 -9.12 10.80 2.69
C THR A 33 -9.93 11.97 3.25
N GLU A 34 -10.67 11.74 4.34
CA GLU A 34 -11.44 12.77 5.03
C GLU A 34 -10.54 13.86 5.61
N LYS A 35 -9.41 13.48 6.25
CA LYS A 35 -8.44 14.43 6.82
C LYS A 35 -7.71 15.25 5.76
N ALA A 36 -7.37 14.63 4.63
CA ALA A 36 -6.63 15.29 3.56
C ALA A 36 -7.53 16.17 2.66
N GLY A 37 -8.85 15.90 2.64
CA GLY A 37 -9.78 16.54 1.72
C GLY A 37 -9.59 16.08 0.26
N SER A 38 -8.90 14.95 0.06
CA SER A 38 -8.60 14.39 -1.25
C SER A 38 -8.45 12.86 -1.16
N PRO A 39 -8.81 12.10 -2.21
CA PRO A 39 -8.69 10.63 -2.19
C PRO A 39 -7.26 10.14 -1.93
N ILE A 40 -7.10 9.26 -0.94
CA ILE A 40 -5.84 8.58 -0.61
C ILE A 40 -6.02 7.07 -0.84
N LEU A 41 -5.04 6.47 -1.50
CA LEU A 41 -4.93 5.02 -1.69
C LEU A 41 -3.74 4.49 -0.89
N LEU A 42 -3.97 3.45 -0.11
CA LEU A 42 -2.95 2.74 0.64
C LEU A 42 -2.59 1.43 -0.07
N MET A 43 -1.30 1.14 -0.15
CA MET A 43 -0.79 -0.11 -0.72
C MET A 43 0.11 -0.79 0.30
N ALA A 44 -0.17 -2.06 0.58
CA ALA A 44 0.63 -2.88 1.48
C ALA A 44 1.62 -3.74 0.68
N PHE A 45 2.86 -3.78 1.14
CA PHE A 45 3.92 -4.59 0.57
C PHE A 45 4.55 -5.46 1.66
N LYS A 46 5.06 -6.64 1.29
CA LYS A 46 5.85 -7.47 2.20
C LYS A 46 7.23 -6.84 2.35
N ALA A 47 7.63 -6.56 3.59
CA ALA A 47 9.03 -6.33 3.91
C ALA A 47 9.71 -7.69 4.10
N GLU A 48 10.85 -7.91 3.43
CA GLU A 48 11.76 -8.99 3.80
C GLU A 48 12.54 -8.51 5.03
N ASN A 49 12.34 -9.16 6.18
CA ASN A 49 13.15 -8.97 7.38
C ASN A 49 14.43 -9.79 7.30
#